data_AF-A0A1H3Z8C9-F1
#
_entry.id   AF-A0A1H3Z8C9-F1
#
_cell.length_a   1.000
_cell.length_b   1.000
_cell.length_c   1.000
_cell.angle_alpha   90.00
_cell.angle_beta   90.00
_cell.angle_gamma   90.00
#
_symmetry.space_group_name_H-M   'P 1'
#
loop_
_entity.id
_entity.type
_entity.pdbx_description
1 polymer ?
#
loop_
_entity_poly.entity_id
_entity_poly.type
_entity_poly.pdbx_seq_one_letter_code
_entity_poly.pdbx_strand_id
1 'polypeptide(L)'
;MEKEEWEEMFVVEDGQIVLDSTRFKTFGAGVPNDAGEDTFIKDGWVYMTEIYQPIGSQLVTRTGKTTEHRFITGDEVFKLEPAKSYRVTVEKINLLHAIGYFIATRMR
;
A
#
# COMPACT_ATOMS: atom_id res chain seq x y z
N MET A 1 -14.33 14.05 -14.01
CA MET A 1 -12.87 13.83 -13.94
C MET A 1 -12.65 12.34 -13.83
N GLU A 2 -11.79 11.78 -14.67
CA GLU A 2 -11.36 10.38 -14.53
C GLU A 2 -10.59 10.24 -13.21
N LYS A 3 -10.82 9.16 -12.48
CA LYS A 3 -10.06 8.85 -11.27
C LYS A 3 -8.82 8.08 -11.73
N GLU A 4 -7.65 8.64 -11.51
CA GLU A 4 -6.40 7.94 -11.73
C GLU A 4 -6.31 6.76 -10.77
N GLU A 5 -6.11 5.56 -11.29
CA GLU A 5 -5.90 4.37 -10.48
C GLU A 5 -4.41 4.26 -10.13
N TRP A 6 -4.12 4.21 -8.84
CA TRP A 6 -2.78 4.13 -8.27
C TRP A 6 -2.76 3.09 -7.16
N GLU A 7 -1.75 2.22 -7.17
CA GLU A 7 -1.55 1.18 -6.17
C GLU A 7 -0.07 1.13 -5.76
N GLU A 8 0.15 1.05 -4.45
CA GLU A 8 1.46 0.88 -3.84
C GLU A 8 1.47 -0.44 -3.06
N MET A 9 2.43 -1.29 -3.35
CA MET A 9 2.59 -2.61 -2.76
C MET A 9 3.70 -2.54 -1.72
N PHE A 10 3.35 -2.88 -0.49
CA PHE A 10 4.26 -2.88 0.65
C PHE A 10 4.47 -4.29 1.16
N VAL A 11 5.70 -4.58 1.60
CA VAL A 11 6.08 -5.81 2.30
C VAL A 11 6.58 -5.47 3.70
N VAL A 12 6.56 -6.46 4.59
CA VAL A 12 7.15 -6.33 5.93
C VAL A 12 8.41 -7.19 5.99
N GLU A 13 9.56 -6.54 6.14
CA GLU A 13 10.87 -7.17 6.20
C GLU A 13 11.61 -6.68 7.44
N ASP A 14 12.17 -7.61 8.23
CA ASP A 14 12.91 -7.33 9.46
C ASP A 14 12.22 -6.42 10.50
N GLY A 15 10.88 -6.32 10.43
CA GLY A 15 10.08 -5.45 11.29
C GLY A 15 9.91 -4.03 10.75
N GLN A 16 10.19 -3.81 9.47
CA GLN A 16 10.02 -2.56 8.75
C GLN A 16 9.05 -2.75 7.59
N ILE A 17 8.29 -1.70 7.31
CA ILE A 17 7.50 -1.57 6.08
C ILE A 17 8.48 -1.14 4.98
N VAL A 18 8.47 -1.87 3.87
CA VAL A 18 9.26 -1.60 2.67
C VAL A 18 8.30 -1.41 1.50
N LEU A 19 8.46 -0.32 0.75
CA LEU A 19 7.78 -0.15 -0.53
C LEU A 19 8.49 -1.02 -1.56
N ASP A 20 7.80 -2.04 -2.05
CA ASP A 20 8.32 -3.02 -2.98
C ASP A 20 8.10 -2.58 -4.43
N SER A 21 6.88 -2.17 -4.73
CA SER A 21 6.47 -1.81 -6.09
C SER A 21 5.31 -0.82 -6.09
N THR A 22 5.15 -0.12 -7.20
CA THR A 22 4.04 0.80 -7.44
C THR A 22 3.51 0.55 -8.84
N ARG A 23 2.19 0.66 -9.03
CA ARG A 23 1.59 0.68 -10.36
C ARG A 23 0.52 1.74 -10.49
N PHE A 24 0.40 2.32 -11.67
CA PHE A 24 -0.62 3.32 -11.96
C PHE A 24 -1.06 3.29 -13.42
N LYS A 25 -2.28 3.75 -13.68
CA LYS A 25 -2.79 3.96 -15.04
C LYS A 25 -2.55 5.40 -15.45
N THR A 26 -1.76 5.61 -16.50
CA THR A 26 -1.68 6.91 -17.19
C THR A 26 -2.50 6.84 -18.47
N PHE A 27 -3.41 7.79 -18.69
CA PHE A 27 -4.04 8.01 -19.98
C PHE A 27 -3.26 9.11 -20.73
N GLY A 28 -2.41 8.76 -21.71
CA GLY A 28 -1.70 9.78 -22.52
C GLY A 28 -0.32 9.39 -23.07
N ALA A 29 0.28 10.31 -23.86
CA ALA A 29 1.46 10.11 -24.72
C ALA A 29 2.83 10.24 -24.02
N GLY A 30 2.96 9.82 -22.76
CA GLY A 30 4.08 10.25 -21.91
C GLY A 30 4.83 9.18 -21.13
N VAL A 31 4.61 7.88 -21.36
CA VAL A 31 5.40 6.84 -20.69
C VAL A 31 6.48 6.37 -21.68
N PRO A 32 7.78 6.61 -21.40
CA PRO A 32 8.85 6.09 -22.23
C PRO A 32 8.71 4.57 -22.35
N ASN A 33 8.80 4.04 -23.57
CA ASN A 33 8.78 2.60 -23.84
C ASN A 33 10.04 1.87 -23.32
N ASP A 34 10.92 2.61 -22.64
CA ASP A 34 12.26 2.22 -22.21
C ASP A 34 12.55 2.80 -20.82
N ALA A 35 11.67 2.53 -19.86
CA ALA A 35 11.76 3.04 -18.49
C ALA A 35 12.75 2.22 -17.61
N GLY A 36 13.66 1.47 -18.22
CA GLY A 36 14.59 0.55 -17.55
C GLY A 36 14.01 -0.86 -17.39
N GLU A 37 14.80 -1.79 -16.84
CA GLU A 37 14.32 -3.16 -16.56
C GLU A 37 13.26 -3.17 -15.46
N ASP A 38 13.35 -2.23 -14.52
CA ASP A 38 12.49 -2.15 -13.34
C ASP A 38 11.21 -1.33 -13.55
N THR A 39 11.01 -0.77 -14.75
CA THR A 39 9.76 -0.10 -15.10
C THR A 39 9.27 -0.54 -16.46
N PHE A 40 8.06 -1.13 -16.50
CA PHE A 40 7.49 -1.69 -17.73
C PHE A 40 5.98 -1.44 -17.81
N ILE A 41 5.46 -1.57 -19.02
CA ILE A 41 4.02 -1.46 -19.27
C ILE A 41 3.42 -2.84 -19.47
N LYS A 42 2.35 -3.13 -18.75
CA LYS A 42 1.60 -4.39 -18.90
C LYS A 42 0.11 -4.14 -18.68
N ASP A 43 -0.73 -4.61 -19.60
CA ASP A 43 -2.20 -4.53 -19.50
C ASP A 43 -2.74 -3.10 -19.22
N GLY A 44 -2.09 -2.08 -19.79
CA GLY A 44 -2.47 -0.67 -19.62
C GLY A 44 -2.02 -0.02 -18.30
N TRP A 45 -1.22 -0.72 -17.51
CA TRP A 45 -0.59 -0.20 -16.29
C TRP A 45 0.89 0.06 -16.53
N VAL A 46 1.39 1.14 -15.91
CA VAL A 46 2.82 1.32 -15.68
C VAL A 46 3.16 0.61 -14.36
N TYR A 47 4.13 -0.28 -14.40
CA TYR A 47 4.68 -0.96 -13.22
C TYR A 47 6.06 -0.38 -12.94
N MET A 48 6.32 -0.03 -11.68
CA MET A 48 7.63 0.27 -11.14
C MET A 48 7.90 -0.79 -10.07
N THR A 49 8.84 -1.70 -10.33
CA THR A 49 9.17 -2.82 -9.44
C THR A 49 10.55 -2.62 -8.82
N GLU A 50 10.92 -3.50 -7.89
CA GLU A 50 12.26 -3.52 -7.29
C GLU A 50 12.66 -2.18 -6.62
N ILE A 51 11.67 -1.47 -6.06
CA ILE A 51 11.89 -0.17 -5.42
C ILE A 51 12.68 -0.34 -4.11
N TYR A 52 12.36 -1.39 -3.34
CA TYR A 52 12.98 -1.76 -2.07
C TYR A 52 13.21 -0.59 -1.09
N GLN A 53 12.30 0.38 -1.07
CA GLN A 53 12.48 1.59 -0.27
C GLN A 53 12.00 1.36 1.17
N PRO A 54 12.89 1.42 2.18
CA PRO A 54 12.49 1.27 3.57
C PRO A 54 11.71 2.50 4.04
N ILE A 55 10.52 2.28 4.58
CA ILE A 55 9.69 3.31 5.22
C ILE A 55 9.95 3.33 6.74
N GLY A 56 10.28 2.18 7.32
CA GLY A 56 10.48 1.99 8.76
C GLY A 56 9.29 1.28 9.42
N SER A 57 9.18 1.33 10.74
CA SER A 57 8.14 0.58 11.47
C SER A 57 6.75 1.20 11.38
N GLN A 58 6.58 2.33 10.68
CA GLN A 58 5.32 3.06 10.64
C GLN A 58 5.12 3.80 9.31
N LEU A 59 3.97 3.58 8.70
CA LEU A 59 3.47 4.31 7.54
C LEU A 59 2.31 5.21 7.98
N VAL A 60 2.38 6.49 7.63
CA VAL A 60 1.28 7.45 7.85
C VAL A 60 0.77 7.91 6.51
N THR A 61 -0.54 7.76 6.31
CA THR A 61 -1.20 8.22 5.09
C THR A 61 -2.40 9.08 5.45
N ARG A 62 -2.72 10.05 4.58
CA ARG A 62 -3.90 10.90 4.71
C ARG A 62 -4.72 10.80 3.45
N THR A 63 -5.98 10.41 3.60
CA THR A 63 -6.91 10.32 2.48
C THR A 63 -7.32 11.73 2.03
N GLY A 64 -7.49 11.89 0.72
CA GLY A 64 -8.03 13.13 0.16
C GLY A 64 -9.53 13.28 0.40
N LYS A 65 -10.07 14.46 0.12
CA LYS A 65 -11.52 14.72 0.24
C LYS A 65 -12.33 14.07 -0.88
N THR A 66 -11.72 13.88 -2.05
CA THR A 66 -12.36 13.44 -3.30
C THR A 66 -11.76 12.14 -3.84
N THR A 67 -10.79 11.56 -3.14
CA THR A 67 -10.09 10.33 -3.51
C THR A 67 -10.60 9.15 -2.70
N GLU A 68 -10.72 8.00 -3.34
CA GLU A 68 -11.19 6.77 -2.69
C GLU A 68 -10.00 5.89 -2.35
N HIS A 69 -9.59 5.92 -1.09
CA HIS A 69 -8.47 5.12 -0.63
C HIS A 69 -8.96 3.79 -0.07
N ARG A 70 -8.17 2.74 -0.32
CA ARG A 70 -8.40 1.40 0.21
C ARG A 70 -7.07 0.88 0.77
N PHE A 71 -7.15 0.11 1.85
CA PHE A 71 -6.05 -0.70 2.34
C PHE A 71 -6.42 -2.16 2.14
N ILE A 72 -5.54 -2.95 1.54
CA ILE A 72 -5.81 -4.33 1.14
C ILE A 72 -4.77 -5.23 1.79
N THR A 73 -5.21 -6.31 2.42
CA THR A 73 -4.32 -7.31 3.06
C THR A 73 -4.93 -8.70 2.91
N GLY A 74 -4.24 -9.60 2.19
CA GLY A 74 -4.82 -10.88 1.79
C GLY A 74 -6.15 -10.67 1.04
N ASP A 75 -7.21 -11.28 1.53
CA ASP A 75 -8.56 -11.16 0.96
C ASP A 75 -9.39 -10.01 1.57
N GLU A 76 -8.84 -9.29 2.55
CA GLU A 76 -9.53 -8.21 3.24
C GLU A 76 -9.31 -6.85 2.56
N VAL A 77 -10.40 -6.12 2.33
CA VAL A 77 -10.39 -4.78 1.74
C VAL A 77 -11.02 -3.79 2.71
N PHE A 78 -10.20 -2.89 3.24
CA PHE A 78 -10.61 -1.81 4.13
C PHE A 78 -10.80 -0.52 3.34
N LYS A 79 -12.05 -0.06 3.20
CA LYS A 79 -12.32 1.27 2.64
C LYS A 79 -11.97 2.34 3.67
N LEU A 80 -11.11 3.28 3.30
CA LEU A 80 -10.71 4.37 4.17
C LEU A 80 -11.67 5.55 4.01
N GLU A 81 -11.99 6.21 5.12
CA GLU A 81 -12.85 7.38 5.14
C GLU A 81 -12.11 8.57 4.52
N PRO A 82 -12.82 9.46 3.79
CA PRO A 82 -12.23 10.63 3.17
C PRO A 82 -11.77 11.65 4.22
N ALA A 83 -10.73 12.41 3.89
CA ALA A 83 -10.15 13.46 4.73
C ALA A 83 -9.68 13.02 6.13
N LYS A 84 -9.34 11.74 6.31
CA LYS A 84 -8.81 11.18 7.57
C LYS A 84 -7.36 10.74 7.44
N SER A 85 -6.66 10.72 8.56
CA SER A 85 -5.30 10.19 8.66
C SER A 85 -5.32 8.78 9.26
N TYR A 86 -4.56 7.90 8.65
CA TYR A 86 -4.38 6.52 9.09
C TYR A 86 -2.90 6.28 9.38
N ARG A 87 -2.65 5.39 10.35
CA ARG A 87 -1.32 4.94 10.73
C ARG A 87 -1.31 3.42 10.67
N VAL A 88 -0.41 2.88 9.86
CA VAL A 88 -0.10 1.46 9.81
C VAL A 88 1.24 1.28 10.53
N THR A 89 1.27 0.41 11.53
CA THR A 89 2.45 0.17 12.36
C THR A 89 2.80 -1.31 12.31
N VAL A 90 4.08 -1.61 12.21
CA VAL A 90 4.62 -2.96 12.38
C VAL A 90 5.15 -3.06 13.81
N GLU A 91 4.63 -4.01 14.58
CA GLU A 91 5.04 -4.27 15.96
C GLU A 91 5.48 -5.73 16.13
N LYS A 92 6.55 -5.93 16.90
CA LYS A 92 6.97 -7.26 17.34
C LYS A 92 6.24 -7.59 18.64
N ILE A 93 5.17 -8.37 18.55
CA ILE A 93 4.43 -8.84 19.72
C ILE A 93 4.87 -10.26 20.07
N ASN A 94 4.94 -10.57 21.38
CA ASN A 94 5.12 -11.96 21.79
C ASN A 94 3.82 -12.76 21.56
N LEU A 95 3.94 -14.08 21.48
CA LEU A 95 2.82 -14.96 21.14
C LEU A 95 1.64 -14.85 22.12
N LEU A 96 1.93 -14.65 23.42
CA LEU A 96 0.89 -14.49 24.45
C LEU A 96 0.08 -13.21 24.25
N HIS A 97 0.73 -12.10 23.91
CA HIS A 97 0.06 -10.84 23.59
C HIS A 97 -0.73 -10.95 22.28
N ALA A 98 -0.22 -11.67 21.28
CA ALA A 98 -0.94 -11.92 20.03
C ALA A 98 -2.27 -12.65 20.25
N ILE A 99 -2.27 -13.70 21.08
CA ILE A 99 -3.47 -14.46 21.44
C ILE A 99 -4.48 -13.56 22.17
N GLY A 100 -4.02 -12.76 23.15
CA GLY A 100 -4.89 -11.83 23.87
C GLY A 100 -5.54 -10.79 22.96
N TYR A 101 -4.76 -10.22 22.03
CA TYR A 101 -5.26 -9.23 21.08
C TYR A 101 -6.32 -9.82 20.13
N PHE A 102 -6.07 -11.03 19.61
CA PHE A 102 -7.01 -11.73 18.71
C PHE A 102 -8.35 -12.03 19.40
N ILE A 103 -8.34 -12.46 20.66
CA ILE A 103 -9.56 -12.70 21.44
C ILE A 103 -10.33 -11.39 21.66
N ALA A 104 -9.63 -10.32 22.05
CA ALA A 104 -10.25 -9.03 22.36
C ALA A 104 -10.89 -8.34 21.15
N THR A 105 -10.30 -8.47 19.96
CA THR A 105 -10.79 -7.83 18.73
C THR A 105 -11.93 -8.59 18.05
N ARG A 106 -12.03 -9.92 18.23
CA ARG A 106 -13.06 -10.76 17.60
C ARG A 106 -14.32 -10.99 18.45
N MET A 107 -14.27 -10.63 19.74
CA MET A 107 -15.42 -10.63 20.65
C MET A 107 -16.17 -9.29 20.73
N ARG A 108 -15.82 -8.34 19.84
CA ARG A 108 -16.50 -7.05 19.67
C ARG A 108 -17.32 -7.07 18.38
#